data_AF-A0A7L4H7L1-F1
#
_entry.id   AF-A0A7L4H7L1-F1
#
_cell.length_a   1.000
_cell.length_b   1.000
_cell.length_c   1.000
_cell.angle_alpha   90.00
_cell.angle_beta   90.00
_cell.angle_gamma   90.00
#
_symmetry.space_group_name_H-M   'P 1'
#
loop_
_entity.id
_entity.type
_entity.pdbx_description
1 polymer ?
#
loop_
_entity_poly.entity_id
_entity_poly.type
_entity_poly.pdbx_seq_one_letter_code
_entity_poly.pdbx_strand_id
1 'polypeptide(L)'
;NSRGTTSLLKDSIPVTEFSASGLFEGHDLLRRGFTSVKNELLPSHPLEFSEKNFQLNQDKTNFDTLRNIQGLHAPLKLQMEFRAVKQVQRLPFLHSSNVALDTLRGIDECISFEDILN
;
A
#
# COMPACT_ATOMS: atom_id res chain seq x y z
N ASN A 1 9.69 36.59 -30.21
CA ASN A 1 9.83 35.11 -30.35
C ASN A 1 9.84 34.52 -28.96
N SER A 2 8.67 34.08 -28.50
CA SER A 2 8.39 33.60 -27.14
C SER A 2 8.75 32.12 -26.98
N ARG A 3 9.58 31.79 -26.01
CA ARG A 3 9.79 30.44 -25.45
C ARG A 3 10.09 30.66 -23.97
N GLY A 4 9.26 30.31 -22.99
CA GLY A 4 8.41 29.14 -22.85
C GLY A 4 9.14 28.13 -21.95
N THR A 5 9.27 28.43 -20.65
CA THR A 5 9.78 27.48 -19.64
C THR A 5 8.64 27.17 -18.67
N THR A 6 7.94 26.08 -18.94
CA THR A 6 6.92 25.52 -18.04
C THR A 6 7.58 24.43 -17.19
N SER A 7 7.91 24.72 -15.93
CA SER A 7 8.24 23.68 -14.94
C SER A 7 6.95 23.29 -14.21
N LEU A 8 6.32 22.22 -14.68
CA LEU A 8 5.17 21.60 -14.02
C LEU A 8 5.72 20.70 -12.90
N LEU A 9 5.89 21.26 -11.70
CA LEU A 9 5.96 20.45 -10.48
C LEU A 9 4.52 20.12 -10.10
N LYS A 10 4.10 18.92 -10.46
CA LYS A 10 2.77 18.38 -10.22
C LYS A 10 2.86 17.22 -9.23
N ASP A 11 3.51 17.47 -8.11
CA ASP A 11 3.39 16.64 -6.91
C ASP A 11 2.32 17.28 -6.02
N SER A 12 1.10 17.37 -6.56
CA SER A 12 -0.07 17.68 -5.76
C SER A 12 -0.50 16.38 -5.08
N ILE A 13 0.01 16.17 -3.88
CA ILE A 13 -0.59 15.24 -2.91
C ILE A 13 -2.05 15.67 -2.76
N PRO A 14 -3.05 14.79 -2.92
CA PRO A 14 -4.43 15.18 -2.72
C PRO A 14 -4.55 15.68 -1.28
N VAL A 15 -4.85 16.98 -1.14
CA VAL A 15 -5.29 17.56 0.13
C VAL A 15 -6.57 16.82 0.48
N THR A 16 -6.45 15.81 1.33
CA THR A 16 -7.61 15.21 1.99
C THR A 16 -8.27 16.34 2.75
N GLU A 17 -9.46 16.67 2.25
CA GLU A 17 -10.41 17.61 2.82
C GLU A 17 -10.41 17.47 4.33
N PHE A 18 -10.12 18.59 5.00
CA PHE A 18 -10.03 18.72 6.45
C PHE A 18 -11.40 18.39 7.05
N SER A 19 -11.63 17.10 7.33
CA SER A 19 -12.73 16.71 8.19
C SER A 19 -12.32 17.14 9.59
N ALA A 20 -12.94 18.22 10.07
CA ALA A 20 -12.93 18.61 11.46
C ALA A 20 -13.60 17.51 12.30
N SER A 21 -12.93 16.38 12.50
CA SER A 21 -13.27 15.44 13.55
C SER A 21 -13.08 16.18 14.86
N GLY A 22 -14.16 16.24 15.65
CA GLY A 22 -14.25 17.02 16.87
C GLY A 22 -13.02 16.85 17.76
N LEU A 23 -12.62 17.98 18.35
CA LEU A 23 -11.45 18.22 19.21
C LEU A 23 -11.33 17.29 20.44
N PHE A 24 -12.12 16.23 20.54
CA PHE A 24 -12.23 15.40 21.74
C PHE A 24 -12.45 13.90 21.47
N GLU A 25 -12.45 13.44 20.21
CA GLU A 25 -12.68 12.02 19.94
C GLU A 25 -11.61 11.45 18.98
N GLY A 26 -10.64 10.73 19.55
CA GLY A 26 -9.93 9.69 18.82
C GLY A 26 -8.49 9.94 18.37
N HIS A 27 -7.74 10.84 19.01
CA HIS A 27 -6.28 10.84 18.85
C HIS A 27 -5.63 10.37 20.16
N ASP A 28 -4.75 9.37 20.08
CA ASP A 28 -3.96 8.90 21.23
C ASP A 28 -2.96 10.00 21.63
N LEU A 29 -3.43 10.99 22.39
CA LEU A 29 -2.65 12.16 22.81
C LEU A 29 -1.46 11.77 23.70
N LEU A 30 -1.61 10.67 24.45
CA LEU A 30 -0.55 10.15 25.32
C LEU A 30 0.58 9.52 24.50
N ARG A 31 0.26 8.85 23.39
CA ARG A 31 1.26 8.22 22.51
C ARG A 31 1.80 9.15 21.43
N ARG A 32 0.97 10.04 20.89
CA ARG A 32 1.27 10.86 19.69
C ARG A 32 1.52 12.34 19.99
N GLY A 33 1.27 12.78 21.22
CA GLY A 33 1.38 14.18 21.65
C GLY A 33 0.27 15.08 21.08
N PHE A 34 0.35 16.38 21.36
CA PHE A 34 -0.55 17.37 20.78
C PHE A 34 -0.38 17.44 19.25
N THR A 35 -1.49 17.57 18.53
CA THR A 35 -1.49 17.69 17.06
C THR A 35 -0.67 18.91 16.64
N SER A 36 0.45 18.65 15.97
CA SER A 36 1.30 19.67 15.34
C SER A 36 1.51 19.26 13.90
N VAL A 37 1.52 20.23 12.98
CA VAL A 37 1.77 19.99 11.54
C VAL A 37 3.05 19.16 11.33
N LYS A 38 4.05 19.30 12.21
CA LYS A 38 5.28 18.51 12.18
C LYS A 38 5.08 17.03 12.55
N ASN A 39 4.19 16.72 13.49
CA ASN A 39 3.86 15.36 13.92
C ASN A 39 2.99 14.60 12.90
N GLU A 40 2.34 15.31 11.98
CA GLU A 40 1.53 14.71 10.92
C GLU A 40 2.33 14.49 9.63
N LEU A 41 3.27 15.38 9.31
CA LEU A 41 4.07 15.28 8.08
C LEU A 41 5.24 14.31 8.17
N LEU A 42 5.84 14.14 9.35
CA LEU A 42 7.08 13.38 9.50
C LEU A 42 6.87 12.11 10.33
N PRO A 43 7.45 10.97 9.90
CA PRO A 43 7.44 9.76 10.71
C PRO A 43 8.19 10.03 12.02
N SER A 44 7.61 9.58 13.12
CA SER A 44 8.20 9.74 14.45
C SER A 44 9.46 8.90 14.62
N HIS A 45 9.49 7.73 13.95
CA HIS A 45 10.58 6.79 13.99
C HIS A 45 11.10 6.52 12.57
N PRO A 46 12.43 6.43 12.35
CA PRO A 46 13.00 6.17 11.03
C PRO A 46 12.46 4.89 10.39
N LEU A 47 12.10 3.88 11.19
CA LEU A 47 11.55 2.62 10.71
C LEU A 47 10.03 2.67 10.45
N GLU A 48 9.31 3.65 11.00
CA GLU A 48 7.84 3.74 10.87
C GLU A 48 7.43 3.80 9.39
N PHE A 49 8.18 4.56 8.58
CA PHE A 49 7.93 4.63 7.15
C PHE A 49 8.23 3.30 6.44
N SER A 50 9.25 2.57 6.88
CA SER A 50 9.62 1.27 6.31
C SER A 50 8.58 0.21 6.60
N GLU A 51 8.11 0.10 7.85
CA GLU A 51 7.09 -0.87 8.25
C GLU A 51 5.76 -0.63 7.54
N LYS A 52 5.32 0.64 7.45
CA LYS A 52 4.11 0.99 6.70
C LYS A 52 4.15 0.57 5.23
N ASN A 53 5.34 0.54 4.63
CA ASN A 53 5.54 0.20 3.22
C ASN A 53 6.17 -1.18 3.02
N PHE A 54 6.25 -2.01 4.07
CA PHE A 54 6.99 -3.27 4.04
C PHE A 54 6.54 -4.17 2.90
N GLN A 55 5.24 -4.44 2.79
CA GLN A 55 4.69 -5.30 1.75
C GLN A 55 4.94 -4.76 0.34
N LEU A 56 4.74 -3.46 0.12
CA LEU A 56 4.96 -2.84 -1.19
C LEU A 56 6.43 -2.90 -1.62
N ASN A 57 7.33 -2.69 -0.67
CA ASN A 57 8.76 -2.77 -0.89
C ASN A 57 9.17 -4.21 -1.19
N GLN A 58 8.63 -5.19 -0.46
CA GLN A 58 8.88 -6.61 -0.70
C GLN A 58 8.38 -7.04 -2.09
N ASP A 59 7.16 -6.67 -2.44
CA ASP A 59 6.59 -6.95 -3.76
C ASP A 59 7.48 -6.35 -4.87
N LYS A 60 7.92 -5.10 -4.70
CA LYS A 60 8.82 -4.42 -5.64
C LYS A 60 10.13 -5.20 -5.81
N THR A 61 10.78 -5.56 -4.70
CA THR A 61 12.03 -6.33 -4.76
C THR A 61 11.84 -7.70 -5.40
N ASN A 62 10.71 -8.35 -5.15
CA ASN A 62 10.38 -9.65 -5.73
C ASN A 62 10.18 -9.56 -7.25
N PHE A 63 9.44 -8.55 -7.72
CA PHE A 63 9.24 -8.32 -9.16
C PHE A 63 10.54 -7.95 -9.87
N ASP A 64 11.39 -7.13 -9.26
CA ASP A 64 12.71 -6.80 -9.81
C ASP A 64 13.62 -8.03 -9.88
N THR A 65 13.61 -8.86 -8.84
CA THR A 65 14.35 -10.14 -8.80
C THR A 65 13.84 -11.11 -9.87
N LEU A 66 12.53 -11.26 -10.00
CA LEU A 66 11.91 -12.12 -11.00
C LEU A 66 12.26 -11.67 -12.43
N ARG A 67 12.25 -10.35 -12.67
CA ARG A 67 12.71 -9.76 -13.94
C ARG A 67 14.18 -10.07 -14.21
N ASN A 68 15.03 -10.00 -13.21
CA ASN A 68 16.47 -10.24 -13.37
C ASN A 68 16.78 -11.70 -13.68
N ILE A 69 16.04 -12.65 -13.07
CA ILE A 69 16.28 -14.09 -13.24
C ILE A 69 15.63 -14.61 -14.53
N GLN A 70 14.38 -14.24 -14.78
CA GLN A 70 13.56 -14.83 -15.85
C GLN A 70 13.32 -13.88 -17.02
N GLY A 71 13.59 -12.57 -16.87
CA GLY A 71 13.32 -11.56 -17.89
C GLY A 71 11.96 -10.86 -17.71
N LEU A 72 11.64 -9.94 -18.63
CA LEU A 72 10.47 -9.05 -18.51
C LEU A 72 9.11 -9.77 -18.55
N HIS A 73 9.04 -10.95 -19.17
CA HIS A 73 7.78 -11.67 -19.34
C HIS A 73 7.24 -12.24 -18.02
N ALA A 74 8.13 -12.63 -17.10
CA ALA A 74 7.75 -13.23 -15.82
C ALA A 74 6.98 -12.27 -14.89
N PRO A 75 7.48 -11.07 -14.55
CA PRO A 75 6.71 -10.11 -13.74
C PRO A 75 5.43 -9.66 -14.44
N LEU A 76 5.42 -9.52 -15.77
CA LEU A 76 4.22 -9.16 -16.53
C LEU A 76 3.14 -10.25 -16.42
N LYS A 77 3.52 -11.51 -16.59
CA LYS A 77 2.62 -12.66 -16.43
C LYS A 77 2.01 -12.68 -15.03
N LEU A 78 2.83 -12.58 -13.99
CA LEU A 78 2.35 -12.59 -12.61
C LEU A 78 1.43 -11.39 -12.30
N GLN A 79 1.74 -10.20 -12.81
CA GLN A 79 0.85 -9.03 -12.70
C GLN A 79 -0.50 -9.24 -13.39
N MET A 80 -0.52 -9.90 -14.56
CA MET A 80 -1.77 -10.25 -15.25
C MET A 80 -2.58 -11.26 -14.44
N GLU A 81 -1.94 -12.27 -13.86
CA GLU A 81 -2.59 -13.26 -12.98
C GLU A 81 -3.22 -12.59 -11.76
N PHE A 82 -2.51 -11.68 -11.09
CA PHE A 82 -3.07 -10.89 -9.98
C PHE A 82 -4.31 -10.10 -10.39
N ARG A 83 -4.30 -9.49 -11.59
CA ARG A 83 -5.48 -8.75 -12.09
C ARG A 83 -6.64 -9.69 -12.39
N ALA A 84 -6.37 -10.85 -13.00
CA ALA A 84 -7.39 -11.84 -13.29
C ALA A 84 -8.05 -12.35 -12.00
N VAL A 85 -7.26 -12.74 -11.00
CA VAL A 85 -7.78 -13.24 -9.71
C VAL A 85 -8.61 -12.18 -8.99
N LYS A 86 -8.20 -10.90 -9.04
CA LYS A 86 -9.00 -9.80 -8.45
C LYS A 86 -10.35 -9.57 -9.13
N GLN A 87 -10.49 -9.93 -10.40
CA GLN A 87 -11.75 -9.77 -11.15
C GLN A 87 -12.70 -10.96 -10.97
N VAL A 88 -12.19 -12.13 -10.61
CA VAL A 88 -13.01 -13.33 -10.43
C VAL A 88 -13.82 -13.20 -9.14
N GLN A 89 -15.12 -12.95 -9.29
CA GLN A 89 -16.07 -13.00 -8.19
C GLN A 89 -16.71 -14.39 -8.10
N ARG A 90 -16.94 -14.86 -6.86
CA ARG A 90 -17.67 -16.12 -6.63
C ARG A 90 -19.14 -15.96 -6.97
N LEU A 91 -19.83 -17.09 -7.10
CA LEU A 91 -21.27 -17.12 -7.31
C LEU A 91 -21.97 -16.26 -6.25
N PRO A 92 -23.10 -15.60 -6.60
CA PRO A 92 -23.92 -14.94 -5.62
C PRO A 92 -24.26 -15.92 -4.49
N PHE A 93 -24.27 -15.42 -3.25
CA PHE A 93 -24.47 -16.16 -1.99
C PHE A 93 -23.25 -16.92 -1.43
N LEU A 94 -22.11 -16.93 -2.10
CA LEU A 94 -20.87 -17.48 -1.55
C LEU A 94 -19.93 -16.37 -1.08
N HIS A 95 -19.45 -16.47 0.16
CA HIS A 95 -18.47 -15.55 0.72
C HIS A 95 -17.17 -15.57 -0.11
N SER A 96 -16.72 -14.39 -0.54
CA SER A 96 -15.44 -14.22 -1.21
C SER A 96 -14.32 -14.29 -0.18
N SER A 97 -13.25 -15.01 -0.53
CA SER A 97 -12.01 -15.11 0.26
C SER A 97 -10.83 -14.81 -0.66
N ASN A 98 -9.76 -14.20 -0.15
CA ASN A 98 -8.58 -13.82 -0.95
C ASN A 98 -7.58 -14.95 -1.20
N VAL A 99 -7.90 -16.20 -0.82
CA VAL A 99 -7.02 -17.38 -0.91
C VAL A 99 -6.22 -17.47 -2.22
N ALA A 100 -6.86 -17.31 -3.39
CA ALA A 100 -6.15 -17.40 -4.67
C ALA A 100 -5.12 -16.27 -4.87
N LEU A 101 -5.42 -15.07 -4.37
CA LEU A 101 -4.50 -13.94 -4.39
C LEU A 101 -3.34 -14.19 -3.41
N ASP A 102 -3.66 -14.71 -2.23
CA ASP A 102 -2.69 -14.97 -1.16
C ASP A 102 -1.70 -16.06 -1.57
N THR A 103 -2.15 -17.12 -2.24
CA THR A 103 -1.29 -18.15 -2.85
C THR A 103 -0.37 -17.58 -3.93
N LEU A 104 -0.87 -16.69 -4.81
CA LEU A 104 0.00 -16.06 -5.82
C LEU A 104 1.04 -15.12 -5.20
N ARG A 105 0.81 -14.62 -3.98
CA ARG A 105 1.77 -13.82 -3.21
C ARG A 105 2.69 -14.66 -2.32
N GLY A 106 2.39 -15.95 -2.12
CA GLY A 106 3.09 -16.82 -1.19
C GLY A 106 2.86 -16.45 0.28
N ILE A 107 1.74 -15.79 0.59
CA ILE A 107 1.37 -15.42 1.97
C ILE A 107 0.78 -16.62 2.71
N ASP A 108 0.19 -17.57 1.98
CA ASP A 108 -0.42 -18.79 2.52
C ASP A 108 0.57 -19.73 3.25
N GLU A 109 1.87 -19.53 3.06
CA GLU A 109 2.93 -20.26 3.79
C GLU A 109 3.25 -19.66 5.17
N CYS A 110 2.85 -18.41 5.42
CA CYS A 110 3.18 -17.67 6.64
C CYS A 110 1.91 -17.34 7.44
N ILE A 111 1.95 -17.47 8.77
CA ILE A 111 0.85 -17.04 9.65
C ILE A 111 1.15 -15.62 10.13
N SER A 112 0.23 -14.68 9.88
CA SER A 112 0.32 -13.30 10.34
C SER A 112 -0.61 -13.02 11.52
N PHE A 113 -0.48 -11.82 12.11
CA PHE A 113 -1.35 -11.41 13.22
C PHE A 113 -2.81 -11.27 12.78
N GLU A 114 -3.02 -10.90 11.52
CA GLU A 114 -4.35 -10.79 10.93
C GLU A 114 -5.06 -12.14 10.93
N ASP A 115 -4.37 -13.25 10.67
CA ASP A 115 -4.99 -14.58 10.61
C ASP A 115 -5.53 -15.06 11.96
N ILE A 116 -4.94 -14.61 13.07
CA ILE A 116 -5.34 -15.01 14.44
C ILE A 116 -6.47 -14.13 14.97
N LEU A 117 -6.53 -12.87 14.52
CA LEU A 117 -7.43 -11.84 15.06
C LEU A 117 -8.55 -11.42 14.09
N ASN A 118 -8.71 -12.12 12.96
CA ASN A 118 -9.77 -11.87 11.96
C ASN A 118 -11.17 -12.30 12.43
#